data_AF-A0AA50UX12-F1
#
_entry.id   AF-A0AA50UX12-F1
#
_cell.length_a   1.000
_cell.length_b   1.000
_cell.length_c   1.000
_cell.angle_alpha   90.00
_cell.angle_beta   90.00
_cell.angle_gamma   90.00
#
_symmetry.space_group_name_H-M   'P 1'
#
loop_
_entity.id
_entity.type
_entity.pdbx_description
1 polymer ?
#
loop_
_entity_poly.entity_id
_entity_poly.type
_entity_poly.pdbx_seq_one_letter_code
_entity_poly.pdbx_strand_id
1 'polypeptide(L)'
;QKSTLVVNTKSVESFTKIKPFSQQDTTINYGPYTNISPLTEKEISIHYKNNSPFLTITRVERLIEVSHWGNIAIEESIEVEHTGAKLKGPFSRYDYQQDHHSGPASVRSYKTMLPASASDVYYRDTNGNISTSNMKVKKDSVELDLRPRYPLFGGWRSHYTLGYNVPSYEYLYHSGNEYMLKMRGVDHIFDDMQIDELVTKIILPEGSSSIKVNFPYPVTRRPDSLHYTYLDTKGRPVVSFTKKNVVENHIQDFQLR
;
A
#
# COMPACT_ATOMS: atom_id res chain seq x y z
N GLN A 1 -27.71 -18.28 -14.09
CA GLN A 1 -26.73 -17.30 -13.57
C GLN A 1 -27.45 -16.25 -12.72
N LYS A 2 -26.91 -15.89 -11.55
CA LYS A 2 -27.41 -14.81 -10.69
C LYS A 2 -26.21 -13.95 -10.30
N SER A 3 -26.38 -12.64 -10.27
CA SER A 3 -25.34 -11.69 -9.86
C SER A 3 -25.90 -10.77 -8.79
N THR A 4 -25.14 -10.55 -7.73
CA THR A 4 -25.50 -9.66 -6.62
C THR A 4 -24.41 -8.61 -6.50
N LEU A 5 -24.80 -7.34 -6.59
CA LEU A 5 -23.91 -6.19 -6.46
C LEU A 5 -24.24 -5.47 -5.16
N VAL A 6 -23.22 -5.21 -4.36
CA VAL A 6 -23.35 -4.46 -3.10
C VAL A 6 -22.72 -3.09 -3.32
N VAL A 7 -23.52 -2.05 -3.09
CA VAL A 7 -23.08 -0.65 -3.09
C VAL A 7 -23.05 -0.13 -1.66
N ASN A 8 -21.98 0.55 -1.25
CA ASN A 8 -21.78 1.00 0.14
C ASN A 8 -22.67 2.19 0.54
N THR A 9 -23.77 2.44 -0.17
CA THR A 9 -24.69 3.56 0.04
C THR A 9 -26.12 3.18 -0.30
N LYS A 10 -27.09 3.86 0.33
CA LYS A 10 -28.50 3.79 -0.06
C LYS A 10 -28.85 4.76 -1.19
N SER A 11 -27.98 5.74 -1.46
CA SER A 11 -28.19 6.76 -2.49
C SER A 11 -27.70 6.28 -3.86
N VAL A 12 -28.52 5.42 -4.49
CA VAL A 12 -28.34 5.01 -5.88
C VAL A 12 -29.15 5.94 -6.78
N GLU A 13 -28.49 6.63 -7.71
CA GLU A 13 -29.10 7.57 -8.65
C GLU A 13 -29.66 6.84 -9.89
N SER A 14 -28.87 5.92 -10.45
CA SER A 14 -29.28 5.13 -11.62
C SER A 14 -28.54 3.79 -11.71
N PHE A 15 -29.17 2.81 -12.36
CA PHE A 15 -28.54 1.52 -12.68
C PHE A 15 -29.20 0.88 -13.92
N THR A 16 -28.47 0.01 -14.62
CA THR A 16 -28.99 -0.70 -15.80
C THR A 16 -30.09 -1.70 -15.43
N LYS A 17 -31.27 -1.60 -16.05
CA LYS A 17 -32.46 -2.41 -15.69
C LYS A 17 -32.59 -3.70 -16.52
N ILE A 18 -31.71 -4.68 -16.32
CA ILE A 18 -31.75 -5.98 -17.02
C ILE A 18 -32.68 -6.96 -16.29
N LYS A 19 -33.91 -7.18 -16.80
CA LYS A 19 -34.88 -8.09 -16.16
C LYS A 19 -34.44 -9.56 -16.20
N PRO A 20 -34.69 -10.35 -15.13
CA PRO A 20 -35.21 -9.92 -13.84
C PRO A 20 -34.13 -9.21 -13.01
N PHE A 21 -34.52 -8.12 -12.33
CA PHE A 21 -33.67 -7.41 -11.38
C PHE A 21 -34.49 -7.05 -10.13
N SER A 22 -33.82 -6.93 -8.99
CA SER A 22 -34.41 -6.36 -7.77
C SER A 22 -33.39 -5.48 -7.05
N GLN A 23 -33.85 -4.38 -6.48
CA GLN A 23 -33.04 -3.51 -5.65
C GLN A 23 -33.58 -3.58 -4.22
N GLN A 24 -32.69 -3.85 -3.27
CA GLN A 24 -32.97 -3.90 -1.84
C GLN A 24 -31.89 -3.10 -1.13
N ASP A 25 -32.24 -1.92 -0.62
CA ASP A 25 -31.33 -1.00 0.07
C ASP A 25 -30.00 -0.77 -0.69
N THR A 26 -28.92 -1.37 -0.20
CA THR A 26 -27.55 -1.31 -0.70
C THR A 26 -27.21 -2.40 -1.71
N THR A 27 -28.17 -3.25 -2.06
CA THR A 27 -27.93 -4.45 -2.87
C THR A 27 -28.79 -4.44 -4.12
N ILE A 28 -28.15 -4.65 -5.27
CA ILE A 28 -28.81 -4.80 -6.58
C ILE A 28 -28.59 -6.23 -7.05
N ASN A 29 -29.69 -6.97 -7.20
CA ASN A 29 -29.69 -8.34 -7.68
C ASN A 29 -30.13 -8.41 -9.13
N TYR A 30 -29.41 -9.21 -9.92
CA TYR A 30 -29.71 -9.53 -11.31
C TYR A 30 -29.90 -11.04 -11.46
N GLY A 31 -30.91 -11.43 -12.23
CA GLY A 31 -31.27 -12.82 -12.43
C GLY A 31 -32.25 -13.35 -11.37
N PRO A 32 -32.51 -14.67 -11.38
CA PRO A 32 -31.80 -15.70 -12.13
C PRO A 32 -32.07 -15.65 -13.64
N TYR A 33 -31.01 -15.78 -14.44
CA TYR A 33 -31.05 -15.96 -15.89
C TYR A 33 -30.86 -17.44 -16.26
N THR A 34 -31.71 -17.98 -17.13
CA THR A 34 -31.66 -19.35 -17.64
C THR A 34 -31.37 -19.35 -19.15
N ASN A 35 -30.79 -20.44 -19.68
CA ASN A 35 -30.55 -20.67 -21.11
C ASN A 35 -29.78 -19.53 -21.83
N ILE A 36 -28.70 -19.06 -21.23
CA ILE A 36 -27.85 -18.02 -21.80
C ILE A 36 -26.89 -18.65 -22.81
N SER A 37 -26.76 -18.07 -24.00
CA SER A 37 -25.80 -18.53 -25.01
C SER A 37 -24.35 -18.37 -24.53
N PRO A 38 -23.41 -19.23 -24.97
CA PRO A 38 -21.99 -19.08 -24.67
C PRO A 38 -21.47 -17.68 -25.06
N LEU A 39 -20.58 -17.11 -24.26
CA LEU A 39 -19.94 -15.79 -24.50
C LEU A 39 -20.92 -14.61 -24.62
N THR A 40 -22.07 -14.68 -23.96
CA THR A 40 -23.00 -13.55 -23.89
C THR A 40 -22.48 -12.48 -22.94
N GLU A 41 -22.36 -11.25 -23.44
CA GLU A 41 -21.96 -10.09 -22.66
C GLU A 41 -23.10 -9.08 -22.55
N LYS A 42 -23.26 -8.47 -21.37
CA LYS A 42 -24.17 -7.34 -21.14
C LYS A 42 -23.54 -6.34 -20.21
N GLU A 43 -23.55 -5.08 -20.62
CA GLU A 43 -23.00 -3.98 -19.84
C GLU A 43 -23.95 -3.57 -18.71
N ILE A 44 -23.39 -3.40 -17.51
CA ILE A 44 -24.10 -2.90 -16.33
C ILE A 44 -23.38 -1.63 -15.88
N SER A 45 -24.13 -0.53 -15.80
CA SER A 45 -23.66 0.75 -15.28
C SER A 45 -24.49 1.11 -14.05
N ILE A 46 -23.83 1.67 -13.04
CA ILE A 46 -24.44 2.05 -11.76
C ILE A 46 -23.85 3.39 -11.32
N HIS A 47 -24.72 4.34 -11.02
CA HIS A 47 -24.36 5.64 -10.48
C HIS A 47 -24.89 5.74 -9.05
N TYR A 48 -23.98 5.91 -8.09
CA TYR A 48 -24.31 6.00 -6.68
C TYR A 48 -23.34 6.92 -5.95
N LYS A 49 -23.76 7.46 -4.80
CA LYS A 49 -22.92 8.32 -3.98
C LYS A 49 -21.86 7.52 -3.22
N ASN A 50 -20.58 7.78 -3.49
CA ASN A 50 -19.47 7.21 -2.74
C ASN A 50 -18.51 8.31 -2.29
N ASN A 51 -18.42 8.50 -0.96
CA ASN A 51 -17.52 9.48 -0.33
C ASN A 51 -16.31 8.80 0.34
N SER A 52 -16.06 7.53 0.06
CA SER A 52 -14.86 6.84 0.58
C SER A 52 -13.57 7.54 0.15
N PRO A 53 -12.50 7.43 0.94
CA PRO A 53 -11.21 8.02 0.60
C PRO A 53 -10.58 7.29 -0.60
N PHE A 54 -10.63 7.90 -1.78
CA PHE A 54 -10.01 7.34 -2.99
C PHE A 54 -8.53 7.71 -3.02
N LEU A 55 -7.70 6.91 -2.34
CA LEU A 55 -6.25 7.01 -2.39
C LEU A 55 -5.66 5.95 -3.31
N THR A 56 -4.71 6.36 -4.12
CA THR A 56 -3.87 5.47 -4.92
C THR A 56 -2.43 5.79 -4.65
N ILE A 57 -1.62 4.77 -4.44
CA ILE A 57 -0.19 4.91 -4.27
C ILE A 57 0.44 4.78 -5.66
N THR A 58 0.88 5.90 -6.22
CA THR A 58 1.43 5.92 -7.58
C THR A 58 2.74 5.16 -7.65
N ARG A 59 3.56 5.26 -6.59
CA ARG A 59 4.82 4.54 -6.48
C ARG A 59 5.21 4.29 -5.03
N VAL A 60 5.66 3.07 -4.75
CA VAL A 60 6.37 2.71 -3.51
C VAL A 60 7.76 2.25 -3.87
N GLU A 61 8.76 2.85 -3.24
CA GLU A 61 10.12 2.32 -3.23
C GLU A 61 10.46 1.84 -1.82
N ARG A 62 10.50 0.52 -1.64
CA ARG A 62 10.80 -0.15 -0.37
C ARG A 62 12.25 -0.60 -0.38
N LEU A 63 13.04 -0.04 0.52
CA LEU A 63 14.43 -0.40 0.77
C LEU A 63 14.51 -1.26 2.03
N ILE A 64 15.12 -2.44 1.91
CA ILE A 64 15.36 -3.36 3.02
C ILE A 64 16.87 -3.51 3.14
N GLU A 65 17.45 -2.95 4.19
CA GLU A 65 18.87 -3.08 4.47
C GLU A 65 19.11 -4.10 5.58
N VAL A 66 19.77 -5.19 5.22
CA VAL A 66 20.09 -6.26 6.16
C VAL A 66 21.44 -5.98 6.82
N SER A 67 21.49 -6.10 8.15
CA SER A 67 22.73 -6.04 8.92
C SER A 67 22.87 -7.25 9.84
N HIS A 68 24.00 -7.96 9.74
CA HIS A 68 24.36 -9.01 10.69
C HIS A 68 24.70 -8.47 12.09
N TRP A 69 24.79 -7.14 12.27
CA TRP A 69 25.08 -6.51 13.55
C TRP A 69 23.85 -6.38 14.47
N GLY A 70 22.65 -6.75 14.00
CA GLY A 70 21.53 -6.99 14.92
C GLY A 70 20.14 -6.62 14.39
N ASN A 71 20.04 -5.70 13.43
CA ASN A 71 18.76 -5.21 12.92
C ASN A 71 18.67 -5.26 11.38
N ILE A 72 17.45 -5.19 10.89
CA ILE A 72 17.13 -4.92 9.50
C ILE A 72 16.44 -3.55 9.47
N ALA A 73 16.97 -2.63 8.68
CA ALA A 73 16.38 -1.31 8.50
C ALA A 73 15.47 -1.32 7.27
N ILE A 74 14.25 -0.83 7.42
CA ILE A 74 13.30 -0.66 6.33
C ILE A 74 13.08 0.84 6.13
N GLU A 75 13.17 1.30 4.89
CA GLU A 75 12.78 2.64 4.48
C GLU A 75 11.84 2.55 3.26
N GLU A 76 10.71 3.22 3.33
CA GLU A 76 9.71 3.27 2.26
C GLU A 76 9.49 4.71 1.82
N SER A 77 9.78 4.97 0.55
CA SER A 77 9.43 6.23 -0.13
C SER A 77 8.10 6.03 -0.83
N ILE A 78 7.07 6.75 -0.38
CA ILE A 78 5.67 6.53 -0.78
C ILE A 78 5.14 7.80 -1.44
N GLU A 79 4.68 7.67 -2.67
CA GLU A 79 3.92 8.69 -3.39
C GLU A 79 2.43 8.32 -3.36
N VAL A 80 1.62 9.15 -2.71
CA VAL A 80 0.17 8.97 -2.61
C VAL A 80 -0.57 10.08 -3.35
N GLU A 81 -1.61 9.72 -4.09
CA GLU A 81 -2.50 10.63 -4.81
C GLU A 81 -3.95 10.36 -4.42
N HIS A 82 -4.74 11.41 -4.25
CA HIS A 82 -6.18 11.26 -4.17
C HIS A 82 -6.79 11.19 -5.58
N THR A 83 -7.11 10.00 -6.06
CA THR A 83 -7.58 9.74 -7.44
C THR A 83 -9.08 9.88 -7.64
N GLY A 84 -9.84 10.15 -6.57
CA GLY A 84 -11.27 10.47 -6.65
C GLY A 84 -11.60 11.82 -7.29
N ALA A 85 -12.84 12.29 -7.10
CA ALA A 85 -13.35 13.51 -7.72
C ALA A 85 -12.48 14.74 -7.41
N LYS A 86 -11.99 15.40 -8.47
CA LYS A 86 -11.09 16.56 -8.36
C LYS A 86 -11.78 17.75 -7.70
N LEU A 87 -11.03 18.48 -6.87
CA LEU A 87 -11.53 19.74 -6.32
C LEU A 87 -11.72 20.77 -7.44
N LYS A 88 -12.92 21.31 -7.54
CA LYS A 88 -13.24 22.42 -8.46
C LYS A 88 -13.39 23.71 -7.64
N GLY A 89 -12.69 24.76 -8.06
CA GLY A 89 -12.69 26.05 -7.37
C GLY A 89 -11.59 26.16 -6.31
N PRO A 90 -11.56 27.27 -5.56
CA PRO A 90 -10.53 27.52 -4.56
C PRO A 90 -10.74 26.65 -3.32
N PHE A 91 -9.62 26.32 -2.65
CA PHE A 91 -9.65 25.73 -1.31
C PHE A 91 -9.66 26.83 -0.25
N SER A 92 -10.64 26.79 0.65
CA SER A 92 -10.76 27.69 1.80
C SER A 92 -10.50 26.94 3.10
N ARG A 93 -9.42 27.29 3.80
CA ARG A 93 -9.09 26.71 5.11
C ARG A 93 -10.15 27.05 6.15
N TYR A 94 -10.69 28.27 6.11
CA TYR A 94 -11.70 28.74 7.05
C TYR A 94 -12.97 27.88 6.96
N ASP A 95 -13.52 27.71 5.75
CA ASP A 95 -14.74 26.92 5.55
C ASP A 95 -14.53 25.45 5.93
N TYR A 96 -13.34 24.92 5.63
CA TYR A 96 -12.97 23.54 5.96
C TYR A 96 -12.84 23.28 7.47
N GLN A 97 -12.45 24.31 8.25
CA GLN A 97 -12.35 24.20 9.70
C GLN A 97 -13.66 24.53 10.42
N GLN A 98 -14.46 25.44 9.85
CA GLN A 98 -15.73 25.86 10.42
C GLN A 98 -16.77 24.73 10.39
N ASP A 99 -16.86 24.00 9.27
CA ASP A 99 -17.78 22.86 9.15
C ASP A 99 -17.01 21.54 9.12
N HIS A 100 -17.26 20.70 10.13
CA HIS A 100 -16.65 19.37 10.22
C HIS A 100 -17.07 18.44 9.07
N HIS A 101 -18.24 18.68 8.47
CA HIS A 101 -18.75 17.95 7.31
C HIS A 101 -18.19 18.44 5.98
N SER A 102 -17.43 19.54 5.99
CA SER A 102 -16.76 20.07 4.80
C SER A 102 -15.67 19.09 4.32
N GLY A 103 -15.70 18.81 3.02
CA GLY A 103 -14.79 17.87 2.36
C GLY A 103 -14.95 16.42 2.85
N PRO A 104 -16.15 15.81 2.75
CA PRO A 104 -16.39 14.46 3.26
C PRO A 104 -15.59 13.38 2.50
N ALA A 105 -15.20 13.66 1.26
CA ALA A 105 -14.35 12.78 0.46
C ALA A 105 -12.84 13.05 0.67
N SER A 106 -12.46 14.14 1.36
CA SER A 106 -11.05 14.47 1.58
C SER A 106 -10.39 13.54 2.59
N VAL A 107 -9.09 13.30 2.44
CA VAL A 107 -8.33 12.47 3.37
C VAL A 107 -7.53 13.34 4.33
N ARG A 108 -7.85 13.23 5.62
CA ARG A 108 -7.16 13.95 6.71
C ARG A 108 -6.01 13.15 7.30
N SER A 109 -6.21 11.84 7.43
CA SER A 109 -5.23 10.89 7.93
C SER A 109 -5.57 9.49 7.43
N TYR A 110 -4.60 8.60 7.50
CA TYR A 110 -4.78 7.17 7.28
C TYR A 110 -3.84 6.41 8.20
N LYS A 111 -4.17 5.15 8.45
CA LYS A 111 -3.43 4.31 9.38
C LYS A 111 -2.55 3.34 8.61
N THR A 112 -1.30 3.21 9.02
CA THR A 112 -0.43 2.11 8.62
C THR A 112 -0.24 1.15 9.80
N MET A 113 0.06 -0.11 9.49
CA MET A 113 0.24 -1.18 10.45
C MET A 113 1.63 -1.75 10.22
N LEU A 114 2.53 -1.49 11.16
CA LEU A 114 3.88 -2.01 11.14
C LEU A 114 3.96 -3.32 11.96
N PRO A 115 4.99 -4.15 11.72
CA PRO A 115 5.26 -5.30 12.57
C PRO A 115 5.36 -4.94 14.05
N ALA A 116 4.97 -5.85 14.94
CA ALA A 116 5.00 -5.63 16.39
C ALA A 116 6.40 -5.30 16.92
N SER A 117 7.44 -5.79 16.25
CA SER A 117 8.85 -5.59 16.60
C SER A 117 9.46 -4.32 15.99
N ALA A 118 8.65 -3.48 15.33
CA ALA A 118 9.12 -2.23 14.74
C ALA A 118 9.59 -1.23 15.81
N SER A 119 10.84 -0.76 15.67
CA SER A 119 11.47 0.27 16.50
C SER A 119 11.98 1.43 15.66
N ASP A 120 12.36 2.54 16.31
CA ASP A 120 12.98 3.71 15.68
C ASP A 120 12.20 4.27 14.49
N VAL A 121 10.86 4.29 14.60
CA VAL A 121 9.98 4.74 13.54
C VAL A 121 10.17 6.25 13.30
N TYR A 122 10.40 6.64 12.05
CA TYR A 122 10.43 8.03 11.64
C TYR A 122 9.56 8.28 10.42
N TYR A 123 8.95 9.46 10.38
CA TYR A 123 8.04 9.91 9.33
C TYR A 123 8.46 11.31 8.87
N ARG A 124 8.96 11.39 7.64
CA ARG A 124 9.56 12.61 7.07
C ARG A 124 9.11 12.82 5.63
N ASP A 125 9.25 14.04 5.13
CA ASP A 125 9.20 14.34 3.70
C ASP A 125 10.51 14.96 3.24
N THR A 126 10.53 15.40 1.98
CA THR A 126 11.68 16.11 1.39
C THR A 126 12.07 17.37 2.14
N ASN A 127 11.13 17.96 2.89
CA ASN A 127 11.32 19.22 3.62
C ASN A 127 11.64 18.98 5.11
N GLY A 128 11.74 17.72 5.54
CA GLY A 128 12.14 17.33 6.88
C GLY A 128 11.07 16.57 7.64
N ASN A 129 11.14 16.63 8.97
CA ASN A 129 10.27 15.83 9.84
C ASN A 129 8.79 16.26 9.72
N ILE A 130 7.88 15.28 9.81
CA ILE A 130 6.45 15.51 9.95
C ILE A 130 6.02 15.07 11.35
N SER A 131 5.76 16.03 12.23
CA SER A 131 5.37 15.77 13.63
C SER A 131 3.92 15.32 13.79
N THR A 132 3.09 15.44 12.75
CA THR A 132 1.68 15.04 12.77
C THR A 132 1.54 13.54 12.53
N SER A 133 2.01 12.73 13.46
CA SER A 133 1.81 11.28 13.50
C SER A 133 1.48 10.82 14.92
N ASN A 134 0.80 9.69 15.05
CA ASN A 134 0.52 9.08 16.35
C ASN A 134 0.76 7.57 16.30
N MET A 135 1.71 7.10 17.09
CA MET A 135 2.12 5.70 17.17
C MET A 135 1.48 5.03 18.39
N LYS A 136 0.84 3.89 18.18
CA LYS A 136 0.23 3.07 19.22
C LYS A 136 0.71 1.63 19.11
N VAL A 137 1.56 1.23 20.04
CA VAL A 137 2.06 -0.14 20.15
C VAL A 137 0.93 -1.05 20.65
N LYS A 138 0.56 -2.06 19.87
CA LYS A 138 -0.37 -3.13 20.24
C LYS A 138 0.42 -4.42 20.47
N LYS A 139 -0.28 -5.47 20.92
CA LYS A 139 0.33 -6.78 21.15
C LYS A 139 0.89 -7.41 19.87
N ASP A 140 0.14 -7.30 18.77
CA ASP A 140 0.43 -8.02 17.52
C ASP A 140 0.87 -7.10 16.37
N SER A 141 0.88 -5.77 16.59
CA SER A 141 1.29 -4.79 15.59
C SER A 141 1.61 -3.44 16.22
N VAL A 142 2.22 -2.54 15.45
CA VAL A 142 2.32 -1.12 15.76
C VAL A 142 1.39 -0.36 14.81
N GLU A 143 0.36 0.30 15.37
CA GLU A 143 -0.54 1.16 14.59
C GLU A 143 0.06 2.57 14.52
N LEU A 144 0.12 3.15 13.33
CA LEU A 144 0.61 4.50 13.11
C LEU A 144 -0.42 5.31 12.33
N ASP A 145 -1.04 6.31 12.98
CA ASP A 145 -1.93 7.29 12.34
C ASP A 145 -1.05 8.38 11.70
N LEU A 146 -1.02 8.41 10.37
CA LEU A 146 -0.23 9.33 9.57
C LEU A 146 -1.12 10.47 9.07
N ARG A 147 -0.76 11.71 9.44
CA ARG A 147 -1.40 12.91 8.90
C ARG A 147 -0.42 13.60 7.94
N PRO A 148 -0.74 13.69 6.64
CA PRO A 148 0.02 14.52 5.72
C PRO A 148 -0.03 16.00 6.14
N ARG A 149 0.90 16.83 5.63
CA ARG A 149 0.97 18.27 5.96
C ARG A 149 -0.30 19.05 5.59
N TYR A 150 -1.07 18.53 4.64
CA TYR A 150 -2.34 19.09 4.20
C TYR A 150 -3.35 17.96 3.92
N PRO A 151 -4.65 18.20 4.08
CA PRO A 151 -5.66 17.21 3.68
C PRO A 151 -5.59 16.97 2.18
N LEU A 152 -5.76 15.73 1.75
CA LEU A 152 -5.75 15.39 0.33
C LEU A 152 -7.16 15.52 -0.23
N PHE A 153 -7.33 16.44 -1.16
CA PHE A 153 -8.51 16.53 -2.03
C PHE A 153 -8.20 15.89 -3.39
N GLY A 154 -9.22 15.57 -4.18
CA GLY A 154 -9.01 14.94 -5.48
C GLY A 154 -8.03 15.69 -6.39
N GLY A 155 -7.05 14.96 -6.90
CA GLY A 155 -5.93 15.43 -7.69
C GLY A 155 -4.73 15.92 -6.86
N TRP A 156 -4.82 15.96 -5.53
CA TRP A 156 -3.70 16.35 -4.69
C TRP A 156 -2.81 15.13 -4.41
N ARG A 157 -1.51 15.37 -4.38
CA ARG A 157 -0.47 14.35 -4.16
C ARG A 157 0.30 14.67 -2.90
N SER A 158 0.83 13.67 -2.24
CA SER A 158 1.79 13.80 -1.14
C SER A 158 2.89 12.77 -1.31
N HIS A 159 4.11 13.15 -0.98
CA HIS A 159 5.29 12.30 -1.01
C HIS A 159 5.94 12.33 0.36
N TYR A 160 6.21 11.15 0.91
CA TYR A 160 6.83 11.01 2.22
C TYR A 160 7.68 9.75 2.29
N THR A 161 8.52 9.70 3.32
CA THR A 161 9.35 8.58 3.67
C THR A 161 8.98 8.09 5.06
N LEU A 162 8.70 6.80 5.17
CA LEU A 162 8.46 6.09 6.42
C LEU A 162 9.59 5.09 6.62
N GLY A 163 10.28 5.14 7.74
CA GLY A 163 11.31 4.15 8.06
C GLY A 163 11.20 3.64 9.48
N TYR A 164 11.69 2.42 9.68
CA TYR A 164 11.69 1.71 10.96
C TYR A 164 12.71 0.57 10.93
N ASN A 165 13.10 0.12 12.11
CA ASN A 165 13.97 -1.03 12.31
C ASN A 165 13.17 -2.23 12.79
N VAL A 166 13.62 -3.43 12.44
CA VAL A 166 13.15 -4.68 13.05
C VAL A 166 14.34 -5.54 13.49
N PRO A 167 14.21 -6.36 14.55
CA PRO A 167 15.25 -7.28 14.96
C PRO A 167 15.52 -8.33 13.89
N SER A 168 16.81 -8.57 13.59
CA SER A 168 17.21 -9.54 12.55
C SER A 168 16.78 -10.98 12.86
N TYR A 169 16.76 -11.38 14.14
CA TYR A 169 16.45 -12.77 14.55
C TYR A 169 15.03 -13.24 14.20
N GLU A 170 14.08 -12.33 13.93
CA GLU A 170 12.72 -12.70 13.54
C GLU A 170 12.59 -13.07 12.05
N TYR A 171 13.48 -12.50 11.23
CA TYR A 171 13.37 -12.53 9.76
C TYR A 171 14.56 -13.21 9.07
N LEU A 172 15.70 -13.33 9.76
CA LEU A 172 16.93 -13.91 9.25
C LEU A 172 17.18 -15.26 9.92
N TYR A 173 17.18 -16.32 9.11
CA TYR A 173 17.47 -17.68 9.52
C TYR A 173 18.85 -18.06 9.01
N HIS A 174 19.59 -18.88 9.75
CA HIS A 174 20.91 -19.33 9.30
C HIS A 174 21.19 -20.79 9.64
N SER A 175 22.02 -21.42 8.84
CA SER A 175 22.55 -22.77 9.06
C SER A 175 24.00 -22.80 8.58
N GLY A 176 24.95 -22.78 9.52
CA GLY A 176 26.37 -22.61 9.19
C GLY A 176 26.63 -21.29 8.46
N ASN A 177 27.06 -21.38 7.20
CA ASN A 177 27.34 -20.23 6.32
C ASN A 177 26.19 -19.88 5.38
N GLU A 178 25.07 -20.59 5.45
CA GLU A 178 23.88 -20.29 4.65
C GLU A 178 22.92 -19.41 5.45
N TYR A 179 22.42 -18.34 4.81
CA TYR A 179 21.46 -17.42 5.39
C TYR A 179 20.20 -17.41 4.55
N MET A 180 19.05 -17.22 5.20
CA MET A 180 17.76 -17.08 4.53
C MET A 180 17.00 -15.93 5.16
N LEU A 181 16.75 -14.89 4.35
CA LEU A 181 15.87 -13.79 4.70
C LEU A 181 14.44 -14.15 4.28
N LYS A 182 13.49 -14.04 5.21
CA LYS A 182 12.06 -14.17 4.93
C LYS A 182 11.34 -12.89 5.34
N MET A 183 10.87 -12.11 4.38
CA MET A 183 10.21 -10.82 4.63
C MET A 183 9.12 -10.53 3.60
N ARG A 184 8.24 -9.57 3.93
CA ARG A 184 7.19 -9.08 3.05
C ARG A 184 7.77 -8.22 1.93
N GLY A 185 7.35 -8.48 0.69
CA GLY A 185 7.77 -7.68 -0.47
C GLY A 185 7.13 -6.28 -0.50
N VAL A 186 5.93 -6.18 0.07
CA VAL A 186 5.14 -4.97 0.32
C VAL A 186 4.47 -5.15 1.67
N ASP A 187 4.34 -4.09 2.45
CA ASP A 187 3.65 -4.13 3.74
C ASP A 187 2.43 -3.23 3.73
N HIS A 188 1.64 -3.28 4.79
CA HIS A 188 0.41 -2.53 4.88
C HIS A 188 0.67 -1.02 4.92
N ILE A 189 0.07 -0.25 4.00
CA ILE A 189 0.15 1.22 3.99
C ILE A 189 -1.15 1.84 4.51
N PHE A 190 -2.29 1.40 3.98
CA PHE A 190 -3.64 1.70 4.47
C PHE A 190 -4.62 0.60 4.01
N ASP A 191 -5.78 0.50 4.67
CA ASP A 191 -6.82 -0.49 4.32
C ASP A 191 -7.26 -0.35 2.85
N ASP A 192 -7.44 -1.46 2.13
CA ASP A 192 -7.81 -1.47 0.71
C ASP A 192 -6.78 -0.77 -0.22
N MET A 193 -5.50 -0.77 0.16
CA MET A 193 -4.46 -0.11 -0.64
C MET A 193 -4.36 -0.63 -2.08
N GLN A 194 -4.13 0.30 -3.00
CA GLN A 194 -3.77 0.04 -4.38
C GLN A 194 -2.47 0.77 -4.70
N ILE A 195 -1.49 0.02 -5.21
CA ILE A 195 -0.18 0.51 -5.62
C ILE A 195 0.01 0.27 -7.11
N ASP A 196 0.25 1.33 -7.87
CA ASP A 196 0.45 1.24 -9.31
C ASP A 196 1.82 0.65 -9.65
N GLU A 197 2.88 1.10 -8.99
CA GLU A 197 4.24 0.57 -9.12
C GLU A 197 4.90 0.34 -7.75
N LEU A 198 5.26 -0.92 -7.47
CA LEU A 198 6.13 -1.31 -6.37
C LEU A 198 7.53 -1.55 -6.90
N VAL A 199 8.53 -1.00 -6.21
CA VAL A 199 9.94 -1.31 -6.39
C VAL A 199 10.51 -1.69 -5.03
N THR A 200 10.98 -2.93 -4.90
CA THR A 200 11.61 -3.40 -3.66
C THR A 200 13.08 -3.65 -3.93
N LYS A 201 13.93 -3.08 -3.07
CA LYS A 201 15.39 -3.19 -3.10
C LYS A 201 15.86 -3.80 -1.80
N ILE A 202 16.66 -4.85 -1.89
CA ILE A 202 17.20 -5.56 -0.73
C ILE A 202 18.71 -5.37 -0.78
N ILE A 203 19.24 -4.58 0.16
CA ILE A 203 20.68 -4.39 0.35
C ILE A 203 21.16 -5.50 1.28
N LEU A 204 22.02 -6.37 0.74
CA LEU A 204 22.61 -7.47 1.48
C LEU A 204 24.01 -7.07 2.02
N PRO A 205 24.47 -7.71 3.09
CA PRO A 205 25.82 -7.48 3.62
C PRO A 205 26.92 -7.78 2.61
N GLU A 206 28.05 -7.06 2.74
CA GLU A 206 29.24 -7.30 1.91
C GLU A 206 29.70 -8.78 2.04
N GLY A 207 30.08 -9.40 0.93
CA GLY A 207 30.47 -10.81 0.88
C GLY A 207 29.32 -11.80 0.63
N SER A 208 28.06 -11.33 0.57
CA SER A 208 26.94 -12.18 0.16
C SER A 208 27.12 -12.69 -1.29
N SER A 209 26.98 -14.00 -1.49
CA SER A 209 27.20 -14.65 -2.78
C SER A 209 26.14 -15.73 -3.05
N SER A 210 26.03 -16.18 -4.30
CA SER A 210 25.09 -17.25 -4.70
C SER A 210 23.61 -16.95 -4.43
N ILE A 211 23.21 -15.69 -4.60
CA ILE A 211 21.90 -15.17 -4.18
C ILE A 211 20.76 -15.77 -5.03
N LYS A 212 19.77 -16.37 -4.35
CA LYS A 212 18.56 -16.93 -4.96
C LYS A 212 17.32 -16.37 -4.28
N VAL A 213 16.40 -15.83 -5.07
CA VAL A 213 15.15 -15.26 -4.56
C VAL A 213 13.96 -16.07 -5.05
N ASN A 214 13.12 -16.48 -4.10
CA ASN A 214 11.86 -17.15 -4.32
C ASN A 214 10.72 -16.18 -3.99
N PHE A 215 9.93 -15.85 -5.01
CA PHE A 215 8.78 -14.96 -4.88
C PHE A 215 7.48 -15.76 -4.75
N PRO A 216 6.52 -15.32 -3.92
CA PRO A 216 5.22 -15.99 -3.78
C PRO A 216 4.31 -15.76 -5.00
N TYR A 217 4.62 -14.79 -5.85
CA TYR A 217 3.86 -14.45 -7.06
C TYR A 217 4.79 -13.92 -8.16
N PRO A 218 4.32 -13.83 -9.43
CA PRO A 218 5.12 -13.27 -10.52
C PRO A 218 5.50 -11.80 -10.27
N VAL A 219 6.81 -11.53 -10.38
CA VAL A 219 7.45 -10.21 -10.31
C VAL A 219 8.48 -10.07 -11.43
N THR A 220 8.83 -8.83 -11.77
CA THR A 220 9.92 -8.55 -12.71
C THR A 220 11.19 -8.27 -11.93
N ARG A 221 12.16 -9.18 -11.98
CA ARG A 221 13.50 -8.95 -11.40
C ARG A 221 14.25 -7.90 -12.24
N ARG A 222 14.87 -6.94 -11.57
CA ARG A 222 15.75 -5.93 -12.18
C ARG A 222 17.21 -6.40 -12.07
N PRO A 223 18.13 -5.84 -12.88
CA PRO A 223 19.55 -6.13 -12.72
C PRO A 223 20.03 -5.83 -11.31
N ASP A 224 20.84 -6.74 -10.76
CA ASP A 224 21.48 -6.54 -9.46
C ASP A 224 22.45 -5.35 -9.56
N SER A 225 22.58 -4.58 -8.49
CA SER A 225 23.48 -3.43 -8.42
C SER A 225 24.34 -3.48 -7.16
N LEU A 226 25.29 -2.55 -7.03
CA LEU A 226 26.05 -2.36 -5.81
C LEU A 226 25.60 -1.10 -5.09
N HIS A 227 25.53 -1.17 -3.77
CA HIS A 227 25.34 -0.03 -2.89
C HIS A 227 26.60 0.17 -2.05
N TYR A 228 26.96 1.43 -1.82
CA TYR A 228 28.12 1.79 -1.01
C TYR A 228 27.65 2.66 0.13
N THR A 229 27.86 2.20 1.35
CA THR A 229 27.61 2.91 2.59
C THR A 229 28.87 2.92 3.46
N TYR A 230 28.74 3.34 4.70
CA TYR A 230 29.83 3.38 5.67
C TYR A 230 30.45 1.99 5.87
N LEU A 231 31.78 1.95 5.95
CA LEU A 231 32.59 0.73 6.18
C LEU A 231 32.56 -0.32 5.05
N ASP A 232 32.04 0.02 3.87
CA ASP A 232 32.08 -0.87 2.71
C ASP A 232 33.43 -0.76 1.96
N THR A 233 34.02 -1.90 1.58
CA THR A 233 35.26 -1.92 0.77
C THR A 233 35.02 -2.29 -0.68
N LYS A 234 34.19 -3.31 -0.93
CA LYS A 234 33.84 -3.81 -2.28
C LYS A 234 32.40 -3.47 -2.69
N GLY A 235 31.63 -2.91 -1.76
CA GLY A 235 30.21 -2.61 -1.94
C GLY A 235 29.29 -3.77 -1.60
N ARG A 236 28.07 -3.43 -1.23
CA ARG A 236 26.98 -4.34 -0.84
C ARG A 236 26.14 -4.74 -2.07
N PRO A 237 25.90 -6.04 -2.31
CA PRO A 237 25.04 -6.46 -3.40
C PRO A 237 23.57 -6.09 -3.11
N VAL A 238 22.91 -5.54 -4.11
CA VAL A 238 21.50 -5.15 -4.05
C VAL A 238 20.70 -5.98 -5.03
N VAL A 239 19.72 -6.70 -4.49
CA VAL A 239 18.73 -7.39 -5.31
C VAL A 239 17.50 -6.50 -5.43
N SER A 240 17.01 -6.30 -6.66
CA SER A 240 15.84 -5.47 -6.88
C SER A 240 14.79 -6.15 -7.75
N PHE A 241 13.53 -5.91 -7.43
CA PHE A 241 12.40 -6.40 -8.21
C PHE A 241 11.28 -5.36 -8.23
N THR A 242 10.41 -5.46 -9.23
CA THR A 242 9.29 -4.56 -9.42
C THR A 242 8.01 -5.32 -9.75
N LYS A 243 6.88 -4.75 -9.34
CA LYS A 243 5.54 -5.27 -9.64
C LYS A 243 4.58 -4.10 -9.84
N LYS A 244 3.66 -4.26 -10.77
CA LYS A 244 2.56 -3.31 -11.01
C LYS A 244 1.24 -3.85 -10.46
N ASN A 245 0.30 -2.96 -10.16
CA ASN A 245 -1.04 -3.28 -9.68
C ASN A 245 -1.01 -4.18 -8.43
N VAL A 246 -0.34 -3.70 -7.39
CA VAL A 246 -0.24 -4.40 -6.10
C VAL A 246 -1.40 -3.97 -5.21
N VAL A 247 -1.99 -4.94 -4.53
CA VAL A 247 -3.12 -4.77 -3.59
C VAL A 247 -2.81 -5.49 -2.29
N GLU A 248 -3.62 -5.28 -1.26
CA GLU A 248 -3.41 -5.87 0.07
C GLU A 248 -3.20 -7.40 0.08
N ASN A 249 -3.87 -8.15 -0.80
CA ASN A 249 -3.68 -9.61 -0.93
C ASN A 249 -2.27 -10.04 -1.38
N HIS A 250 -1.43 -9.11 -1.83
CA HIS A 250 -0.03 -9.34 -2.18
C HIS A 250 0.94 -9.15 -1.00
N ILE A 251 0.44 -8.85 0.20
CA ILE A 251 1.24 -8.87 1.44
C ILE A 251 1.56 -10.35 1.76
N GLN A 252 2.66 -10.82 1.18
CA GLN A 252 3.16 -12.19 1.33
C GLN A 252 4.68 -12.16 1.45
N ASP A 253 5.22 -13.17 2.11
CA ASP A 253 6.65 -13.28 2.35
C ASP A 253 7.37 -13.84 1.11
N PHE A 254 8.44 -13.18 0.69
CA PHE A 254 9.45 -13.76 -0.20
C PHE A 254 10.55 -14.42 0.64
N GLN A 255 11.30 -15.33 0.01
CA GLN A 255 12.49 -15.92 0.61
C GLN A 255 13.71 -15.59 -0.25
N LEU A 256 14.77 -15.07 0.38
CA LEU A 256 16.06 -14.84 -0.26
C LEU A 256 17.11 -15.68 0.46
N ARG A 257 17.83 -16.52 -0.29
CA ARG A 257 18.95 -17.34 0.17
C ARG A 257 20.25 -16.83 -0.43
#